data_AF-A0A8C2WR53-F1
#
_entry.id   AF-A0A8C2WR53-F1
#
_cell.length_a   1.000
_cell.length_b   1.000
_cell.length_c   1.000
_cell.angle_alpha   90.00
_cell.angle_beta   90.00
_cell.angle_gamma   90.00
#
_symmetry.space_group_name_H-M   'P 1'
#
loop_
_entity.id
_entity.type
_entity.pdbx_description
1 polymer ?
#
loop_
_entity_poly.entity_id
_entity_poly.type
_entity_poly.pdbx_seq_one_letter_code
_entity_poly.pdbx_strand_id
1 'polypeptide(L)' 'MCILSGGLQGTDERGRLLRRTMMRYTSLSALLILRSVSTAVFKRFPTMDHVVEAGE' A
#
# COMPACT_ATOMS: atom_id res chain seq x y z
N MET A 1 -4.05 7.97 8.09
CA MET A 1 -5.26 7.30 7.55
C MET A 1 -6.48 8.23 7.52
N CYS A 2 -6.68 9.10 8.52
CA CYS A 2 -7.84 10.01 8.58
C CYS A 2 -7.90 11.08 7.48
N ILE A 3 -6.77 11.55 6.95
CA ILE A 3 -6.72 12.60 5.91
C ILE A 3 -7.35 12.13 4.59
N LEU A 4 -7.07 10.89 4.16
CA LEU A 4 -7.61 10.34 2.91
C LEU A 4 -9.11 10.07 3.01
N SER A 5 -9.59 9.65 4.17
CA SER A 5 -11.02 9.40 4.42
C SER A 5 -11.84 10.68 4.60
N GLY A 6 -11.26 11.74 5.17
CA GLY A 6 -11.94 13.01 5.42
C GLY A 6 -11.77 14.07 4.33
N GLY A 7 -10.65 14.08 3.61
CA GLY A 7 -10.33 15.10 2.60
C GLY A 7 -10.89 14.82 1.21
N LEU A 8 -11.19 13.56 0.89
CA LEU A 8 -11.85 13.17 -0.35
C LEU A 8 -13.36 13.07 -0.10
N GLN A 9 -14.01 14.24 0.02
CA GLN A 9 -15.48 14.34 -0.04
C GLN A 9 -15.92 13.96 -1.45
N GLY A 10 -16.38 12.72 -1.59
CA GLY A 10 -16.85 12.17 -2.84
C GLY A 10 -17.39 10.76 -2.61
N THR A 11 -18.71 10.65 -2.55
CA THR A 11 -19.48 9.41 -2.69
C THR A 11 -19.37 8.82 -4.11
N ASP A 12 -18.60 9.45 -4.98
CA ASP A 12 -18.28 8.93 -6.31
C ASP A 12 -17.36 7.72 -6.25
N GLU A 13 -17.65 6.76 -7.13
CA GLU A 13 -16.86 5.55 -7.35
C GLU A 13 -15.38 5.87 -7.60
N ARG A 14 -15.10 7.00 -8.25
CA ARG A 14 -13.75 7.50 -8.53
C ARG A 14 -13.01 7.93 -7.25
N GLY A 15 -13.70 8.57 -6.30
CA GLY A 15 -13.13 8.93 -5.01
C GLY A 15 -12.89 7.72 -4.12
N ARG A 16 -13.72 6.67 -4.24
CA ARG A 16 -13.52 5.38 -3.59
C ARG A 16 -12.28 4.65 -4.14
N LEU A 17 -12.15 4.59 -5.47
CA LEU A 17 -10.97 4.04 -6.15
C LEU A 17 -9.69 4.77 -5.75
N LEU A 18 -9.71 6.12 -5.77
CA LEU A 18 -8.53 6.92 -5.42
C LEU A 18 -8.06 6.68 -3.98
N ARG A 19 -8.99 6.63 -3.01
CA ARG A 19 -8.67 6.28 -1.61
C ARG A 19 -8.03 4.90 -1.50
N ARG A 20 -8.58 3.91 -2.20
CA ARG A 20 -8.09 2.52 -2.17
C ARG A 20 -6.69 2.41 -2.79
N THR A 21 -6.46 3.09 -3.92
CA THR A 21 -5.16 3.14 -4.60
C THR A 21 -4.10 3.88 -3.77
N MET A 22 -4.44 5.03 -3.18
CA MET A 22 -3.51 5.76 -2.32
C MET A 22 -3.11 4.97 -1.07
N MET A 23 -4.06 4.26 -0.47
CA MET A 23 -3.78 3.38 0.67
C MET A 23 -2.86 2.22 0.25
N ARG A 24 -3.12 1.57 -0.89
CA ARG A 24 -2.25 0.54 -1.45
C ARG A 24 -0.82 1.04 -1.69
N TYR A 25 -0.66 2.21 -2.30
CA TYR A 25 0.65 2.79 -2.53
C TYR A 25 1.39 3.15 -1.24
N THR A 26 0.67 3.68 -0.25
CA THR A 26 1.29 4.00 1.05
C THR A 26 1.77 2.73 1.76
N SER A 27 0.97 1.66 1.76
CA SER A 27 1.38 0.36 2.31
C SER A 27 2.53 -0.28 1.55
N LEU A 28 2.55 -0.15 0.21
CA LEU A 28 3.64 -0.65 -0.62
C LEU A 28 4.96 0.09 -0.32
N SER A 29 4.93 1.42 -0.24
CA SER A 29 6.11 2.23 0.12
C SER A 29 6.65 1.86 1.51
N ALA A 30 5.77 1.66 2.49
CA ALA A 30 6.17 1.19 3.82
C ALA A 30 6.83 -0.20 3.76
N LEU A 31 6.25 -1.14 2.99
CA LEU A 31 6.82 -2.48 2.77
C LEU A 31 8.20 -2.44 2.11
N LEU A 32 8.39 -1.59 1.10
CA LEU A 32 9.68 -1.44 0.40
C LEU A 32 10.77 -0.89 1.32
N ILE A 33 10.43 0.09 2.16
CA ILE A 33 11.33 0.62 3.19
C ILE A 33 11.64 -0.48 4.20
N LEU A 34 10.62 -1.13 4.79
CA LEU A 34 10.82 -2.20 5.77
C LEU A 34 11.62 -3.37 5.20
N ARG A 35 11.46 -3.73 3.92
CA ARG A 35 12.27 -4.76 3.26
C ARG A 35 13.76 -4.40 3.22
N SER A 36 14.08 -3.11 3.12
CA SER A 36 15.47 -2.63 3.06
C SER A 36 16.14 -2.57 4.42
N VAL A 37 15.38 -2.36 5.51
CA VAL A 37 15.93 -2.22 6.87
C VAL A 37 15.72 -3.46 7.76
N SER A 38 14.70 -4.28 7.46
CA SER A 38 14.32 -5.44 8.28
C SER A 38 14.54 -6.76 7.54
N THR A 39 15.39 -7.61 8.11
CA THR A 39 15.65 -8.96 7.61
C THR A 39 14.43 -9.88 7.71
N ALA A 40 13.50 -9.63 8.62
CA ALA A 40 12.25 -10.39 8.75
C ALA A 40 11.30 -10.14 7.57
N VAL A 41 11.22 -8.89 7.11
CA VAL A 41 10.40 -8.52 5.94
C VAL A 41 11.08 -8.94 4.65
N PHE A 42 12.42 -8.85 4.58
CA PHE A 42 13.18 -9.38 3.46
C PHE A 42 13.02 -10.90 3.29
N LYS A 43 12.98 -11.67 4.39
CA LYS A 43 12.71 -13.12 4.34
C LYS A 43 11.29 -13.45 3.86
N ARG A 44 10.31 -12.58 4.15
CA ARG A 44 8.91 -12.78 3.75
C ARG A 44 8.64 -12.31 2.32
N PHE A 45 9.38 -11.33 1.84
CA PHE A 45 9.28 -10.78 0.48
C PHE A 45 10.67 -10.64 -0.17
N PRO A 46 11.31 -11.77 -0.52
CA PRO A 46 12.67 -11.78 -1.03
C PRO A 46 12.78 -11.20 -2.44
N THR A 47 11.76 -11.37 -3.29
CA THR A 47 11.69 -10.78 -4.64
C THR A 47 10.45 -9.89 -4.80
N MET A 48 10.48 -9.02 -5.81
CA MET A 48 9.33 -8.17 -6.14
C MET A 48 8.10 -8.98 -6.54
N ASP A 49 8.28 -10.17 -7.11
CA ASP A 49 7.18 -11.08 -7.46
C ASP A 49 6.34 -11.48 -6.24
N HIS A 50 6.97 -11.73 -5.09
CA HIS A 50 6.25 -12.05 -3.84
C HIS A 50 5.44 -10.86 -3.32
N VAL A 51 5.88 -9.63 -3.61
CA VAL A 51 5.15 -8.41 -3.23
C VAL A 51 3.93 -8.22 -4.13
N VAL A 52 4.06 -8.53 -5.42
CA VAL A 52 2.96 -8.49 -6.39
C VAL A 52 1.94 -9.59 -6.10
N GLU A 53 2.38 -10.82 -5.82
CA GLU A 53 1.51 -11.96 -5.51
C GLU A 53 0.72 -11.74 -4.21
N ALA A 54 1.31 -11.10 -3.19
CA ALA A 54 0.57 -10.72 -1.97
C ALA A 54 -0.40 -9.54 -2.17
N GLY A 55 -0.30 -8.87 -3.31
CA GLY A 55 -1.16 -7.77 -3.72
C GLY A 55 -2.25 -8.16 -4.72
N GLU A 56 -2.37 -9.43 -5.12
CA GLU A 56 -3.55 -9.98 -5.79
C GLU A 56 -4.60 -10.41 -4.77
#